data_AF-A0A5E4Q8G2-F1
#
_entry.id   AF-A0A5E4Q8G2-F1
#
_cell.length_a   1.000
_cell.length_b   1.000
_cell.length_c   1.000
_cell.angle_alpha   90.00
_cell.angle_beta   90.00
_cell.angle_gamma   90.00
#
_symmetry.space_group_name_H-M   'P 1'
#
loop_
_entity.id
_entity.type
_entity.pdbx_description
1 polymer ?
#
loop_
_entity_poly.entity_id
_entity_poly.type
_entity_poly.pdbx_seq_one_letter_code
_entity_poly.pdbx_strand_id
1 'polypeptide(L)'
;MDELNTTLTFLDQFLEGLNFVAGDNLTIADTAILASISSILAVGWDISLFTNIQRWLKNCEVIPGYKENMEGAQRFGDAVKKNLKS
;
A
#
# COMPACT_ATOMS: atom_id res chain seq x y z
N MET A 1 12.74 -0.14 -11.32
CA MET A 1 11.43 -0.83 -11.34
C MET A 1 11.54 -2.15 -10.57
N ASP A 2 12.61 -2.90 -10.79
CA ASP A 2 12.84 -4.21 -10.15
C ASP A 2 12.98 -4.17 -8.62
N GLU A 3 13.60 -3.12 -8.06
CA GLU A 3 13.79 -2.99 -6.60
C GLU A 3 12.47 -2.85 -5.83
N LEU A 4 11.52 -2.07 -6.37
CA LEU A 4 10.21 -1.89 -5.75
C LEU A 4 9.41 -3.19 -5.80
N ASN A 5 9.38 -3.88 -6.95
CA ASN A 5 8.72 -5.18 -7.06
C ASN A 5 9.34 -6.22 -6.12
N THR A 6 10.67 -6.20 -5.95
CA THR A 6 11.36 -7.06 -4.97
C THR A 6 10.89 -6.77 -3.54
N THR A 7 10.76 -5.49 -3.19
CA THR A 7 10.25 -5.07 -1.86
C THR A 7 8.79 -5.48 -1.65
N LEU A 8 7.95 -5.36 -2.68
CA LEU A 8 6.56 -5.81 -2.64
C LEU A 8 6.46 -7.32 -2.49
N THR A 9 7.35 -8.10 -3.11
CA THR A 9 7.42 -9.56 -2.88
C THR A 9 7.68 -9.88 -1.40
N PHE A 10 8.60 -9.17 -0.74
CA PHE A 10 8.84 -9.37 0.70
C PHE A 10 7.63 -9.00 1.55
N LEU A 11 6.96 -7.88 1.24
CA LEU A 11 5.74 -7.48 1.94
C LEU A 11 4.61 -8.51 1.76
N ASP A 12 4.44 -9.03 0.55
CA ASP A 12 3.45 -10.08 0.27
C ASP A 12 3.74 -11.36 1.07
N GLN A 13 5.02 -11.72 1.22
CA GLN A 13 5.46 -12.84 2.08
C GLN A 13 5.24 -12.57 3.57
N PHE A 14 5.49 -11.35 4.06
CA PHE A 14 5.19 -11.00 5.47
C PHE A 14 3.71 -11.12 5.80
N LEU A 15 2.85 -10.91 4.79
CA LEU A 15 1.41 -11.04 4.91
C LEU A 15 0.93 -12.48 4.70
N GLU A 16 1.79 -13.45 4.42
CA GLU A 16 1.36 -14.85 4.23
C GLU A 16 0.73 -15.40 5.52
N GLY A 17 -0.54 -15.81 5.45
CA GLY A 17 -1.28 -16.34 6.59
C GLY A 17 -1.72 -15.33 7.65
N LEU A 18 -1.39 -14.03 7.50
CA LEU A 18 -1.70 -12.99 8.50
C LEU A 18 -2.71 -11.95 7.99
N ASN A 19 -3.52 -11.43 8.90
CA ASN A 19 -4.48 -10.36 8.57
C ASN A 19 -3.81 -8.99 8.46
N PHE A 20 -2.74 -8.75 9.21
CA PHE A 20 -1.99 -7.50 9.32
C PHE A 20 -0.48 -7.78 9.22
N VAL A 21 0.31 -6.75 8.92
CA VAL A 21 1.74 -6.90 8.59
C VAL A 21 2.58 -7.44 9.74
N ALA A 22 2.12 -7.31 10.98
CA ALA A 22 2.85 -7.68 12.19
C ALA A 22 2.09 -8.69 13.09
N GLY A 23 1.16 -9.45 12.49
CA GLY A 23 0.39 -10.49 13.19
C GLY A 23 -1.11 -10.40 12.92
N ASP A 24 -1.90 -10.92 13.86
CA ASP A 24 -3.37 -10.98 13.71
C ASP A 24 -4.10 -9.69 14.11
N ASN A 25 -3.40 -8.74 14.74
CA ASN A 25 -3.97 -7.49 15.20
C ASN A 25 -3.38 -6.30 14.43
N LEU A 26 -4.22 -5.29 14.22
CA LEU A 26 -3.79 -4.02 13.63
C LEU A 26 -2.74 -3.33 14.51
N THR A 27 -1.68 -2.83 13.89
CA THR A 27 -0.61 -2.10 14.59
C THR A 27 -0.23 -0.80 13.88
N ILE A 28 0.67 -0.02 14.47
CA ILE A 28 1.28 1.15 13.82
C ILE A 28 2.05 0.77 12.54
N ALA A 29 2.53 -0.48 12.42
CA ALA A 29 3.22 -0.95 11.23
C ALA A 29 2.29 -0.95 10.02
N ASP A 30 1.03 -1.37 10.19
CA ASP A 30 0.03 -1.33 9.12
C ASP A 30 -0.27 0.10 8.67
N THR A 31 -0.36 1.04 9.62
CA THR A 31 -0.62 2.45 9.30
C THR A 31 0.54 3.06 8.51
N ALA A 32 1.78 2.79 8.94
CA ALA A 32 2.98 3.28 8.26
C ALA A 32 3.11 2.69 6.85
N ILE A 33 2.93 1.38 6.71
CA ILE A 33 3.04 0.70 5.41
C ILE A 33 1.86 1.08 4.49
N LEU A 34 0.66 1.28 5.03
CA LEU A 34 -0.49 1.73 4.25
C LEU A 34 -0.23 3.10 3.61
N ALA A 35 0.35 4.05 4.36
CA ALA A 35 0.71 5.35 3.82
C ALA A 35 1.70 5.22 2.63
N SER A 36 2.72 4.36 2.76
CA SER A 36 3.66 4.07 1.68
C SER A 36 3.01 3.40 0.46
N ILE A 37 2.21 2.35 0.69
CA ILE A 37 1.59 1.57 -0.39
C ILE A 37 0.50 2.38 -1.12
N SER A 38 -0.36 3.09 -0.39
CA SER A 38 -1.38 3.95 -1.00
C SER A 38 -0.76 5.03 -1.90
N SER A 39 0.38 5.61 -1.50
CA SER A 39 1.10 6.61 -2.29
C SER A 39 1.56 6.05 -3.65
N ILE A 40 2.16 4.85 -3.68
CA ILE A 40 2.67 4.27 -4.93
C ILE A 40 1.54 3.71 -5.82
N LEU A 41 0.46 3.22 -5.22
CA LEU A 41 -0.76 2.84 -5.95
C LEU A 41 -1.40 4.05 -6.62
N ALA A 42 -1.46 5.21 -5.94
CA ALA A 42 -1.96 6.44 -6.54
C ALA A 42 -1.10 6.93 -7.72
N VAL A 43 0.20 6.61 -7.73
CA VAL A 43 1.08 6.84 -8.90
C VAL A 43 0.78 5.86 -10.05
N GLY A 44 0.09 4.75 -9.79
CA GLY A 44 -0.37 3.79 -10.79
C GLY A 44 0.46 2.51 -10.88
N TRP A 45 1.16 2.14 -9.81
CA TRP A 45 1.90 0.88 -9.77
C TRP A 45 0.95 -0.31 -9.74
N ASP A 46 1.25 -1.35 -10.53
CA ASP A 46 0.46 -2.56 -10.56
C ASP A 46 0.84 -3.50 -9.41
N ILE A 47 -0.17 -3.97 -8.68
CA ILE A 47 -0.03 -4.97 -7.60
C ILE A 47 -0.85 -6.23 -7.86
N SER A 48 -1.30 -6.45 -9.09
CA SER A 48 -2.12 -7.59 -9.50
C SER A 48 -1.52 -8.94 -9.09
N LEU A 49 -0.19 -9.05 -9.06
CA LEU A 49 0.56 -10.25 -8.67
C LEU A 49 0.66 -10.48 -7.15
N PHE A 50 0.36 -9.47 -6.32
CA PHE A 50 0.55 -9.52 -4.86
C PHE A 50 -0.80 -9.68 -4.14
N THR A 51 -1.29 -10.93 -4.09
CA THR A 51 -2.63 -11.23 -3.57
C THR A 51 -2.77 -10.98 -2.07
N ASN A 52 -1.70 -11.18 -1.28
CA ASN A 52 -1.74 -10.93 0.16
C ASN A 52 -1.77 -9.43 0.46
N ILE A 53 -1.03 -8.62 -0.32
CA ILE A 53 -1.11 -7.15 -0.25
C ILE A 53 -2.54 -6.69 -0.59
N GLN A 54 -3.16 -7.23 -1.63
CA GLN A 54 -4.55 -6.86 -1.99
C GLN A 54 -5.57 -7.20 -0.88
N ARG A 55 -5.43 -8.37 -0.23
CA ARG A 55 -6.26 -8.72 0.94
C ARG A 55 -6.03 -7.73 2.08
N TRP A 56 -4.76 -7.49 2.42
CA TRP A 56 -4.38 -6.60 3.51
C TRP A 56 -4.89 -5.16 3.29
N LEU A 57 -4.85 -4.64 2.07
CA LEU A 57 -5.40 -3.31 1.75
C LEU A 57 -6.89 -3.19 2.08
N LYS A 58 -7.68 -4.26 1.87
CA LYS A 58 -9.09 -4.30 2.27
C LYS A 58 -9.24 -4.36 3.79
N ASN A 59 -8.40 -5.13 4.47
CA ASN A 59 -8.40 -5.19 5.93
C ASN A 59 -8.07 -3.83 6.56
N CYS A 60 -7.18 -3.04 5.92
CA CYS A 60 -6.80 -1.70 6.37
C CYS A 60 -7.92 -0.65 6.29
N GLU A 61 -9.04 -0.91 5.60
CA GLU A 61 -10.17 0.03 5.52
C GLU A 61 -10.78 0.34 6.91
N VAL A 62 -10.53 -0.50 7.91
CA VAL A 62 -10.97 -0.30 9.30
C VAL A 62 -10.16 0.77 10.05
N ILE A 63 -9.01 1.21 9.51
CA ILE A 63 -8.11 2.17 10.17
C ILE A 63 -8.79 3.54 10.23
N PRO A 64 -8.92 4.16 11.42
CA PRO A 64 -9.39 5.54 11.52
C PRO A 64 -8.50 6.49 10.69
N GLY A 65 -9.12 7.27 9.80
CA GLY A 65 -8.38 8.13 8.87
C GLY A 65 -7.99 7.48 7.54
N TYR A 66 -8.37 6.21 7.28
CA TYR A 66 -8.11 5.53 6.00
C TYR A 66 -8.51 6.38 4.79
N LYS A 67 -9.73 6.93 4.80
CA LYS A 67 -10.23 7.77 3.69
C LYS A 67 -9.40 9.04 3.51
N GLU A 68 -9.02 9.71 4.60
CA GLU A 68 -8.17 10.91 4.56
C GLU A 68 -6.79 10.58 3.97
N ASN A 69 -6.20 9.45 4.36
CA ASN A 69 -4.97 8.94 3.76
C ASN A 69 -5.12 8.70 2.25
N MET A 70 -6.20 8.03 1.81
CA MET A 70 -6.42 7.76 0.38
C MET A 70 -6.59 9.05 -0.44
N GLU A 71 -7.29 10.05 0.10
CA GLU A 71 -7.40 11.37 -0.54
C GLU A 71 -6.05 12.08 -0.64
N GLY A 72 -5.22 12.01 0.41
CA GLY A 72 -3.86 12.55 0.42
C GLY A 72 -2.94 11.84 -0.59
N ALA A 73 -2.97 10.50 -0.60
CA ALA A 73 -2.23 9.68 -1.54
C ALA A 73 -2.62 9.99 -3.00
N GLN A 74 -3.90 10.17 -3.28
CA GLN A 74 -4.37 10.56 -4.62
C GLN A 74 -3.78 11.89 -5.07
N ARG A 75 -3.79 12.93 -4.20
CA ARG A 75 -3.19 14.23 -4.50
C ARG A 75 -1.69 14.11 -4.80
N PHE A 76 -0.98 13.28 -4.02
CA PHE A 76 0.42 12.99 -4.26
C PHE A 76 0.63 12.30 -5.62
N GLY A 77 -0.14 11.24 -5.90
CA GLY A 77 -0.08 10.49 -7.16
C GLY A 77 -0.32 11.38 -8.38
N ASP A 78 -1.31 12.27 -8.31
CA ASP A 78 -1.62 13.24 -9.38
C ASP A 78 -0.46 14.22 -9.61
N ALA A 79 0.15 14.73 -8.54
CA ALA A 79 1.31 15.62 -8.65
C ALA A 79 2.52 14.93 -9.29
N VAL A 80 2.79 13.66 -8.92
CA VAL A 80 3.87 12.87 -9.53
C VAL A 80 3.56 12.60 -11.00
N LYS A 81 2.37 12.08 -11.33
CA LYS A 81 1.93 11.78 -12.70
C LYS A 81 2.02 12.99 -13.62
N LYS A 82 1.69 14.19 -13.13
CA LYS A 82 1.79 15.44 -13.89
C LYS A 82 3.22 15.71 -14.37
N ASN A 83 4.23 15.37 -13.56
CA ASN A 83 5.64 15.61 -13.87
C ASN A 83 6.31 14.46 -14.63
N LEU A 84 5.69 13.28 -14.68
CA LEU A 84 6.17 12.14 -15.47
C LEU A 84 5.82 12.23 -16.97
N LYS A 85 4.84 13.06 -17.34
CA LYS A 85 4.42 13.26 -18.74
C LYS A 85 5.32 14.23 -19.53
N SER A 86 6.62 14.24 -19.27
CA SER A 86 7.58 15.06 -20.04
C SER A 86 8.07 14.35 -21.29
#